data_AF-A0A496Y1I2-F1
#
_entry.id   AF-A0A496Y1I2-F1
#
_cell.length_a   1.000
_cell.length_b   1.000
_cell.length_c   1.000
_cell.angle_alpha   90.00
_cell.angle_beta   90.00
_cell.angle_gamma   90.00
#
_symmetry.space_group_name_H-M   'P 1'
#
loop_
_entity.id
_entity.type
_entity.pdbx_description
1 polymer ?
#
loop_
_entity_poly.entity_id
_entity_poly.type
_entity_poly.pdbx_seq_one_letter_code
_entity_poly.pdbx_strand_id
1 'polypeptide(L)'
;MPLRLTPIREVNHPQLVSILHASISCEWTIRSDRAQNTRSEALNLIRNRKGPLPHVVAVVGEPLPSRIAALAMGTGDLDCIYHFALAELQEAISEIDNQDQMDLLRTMIEGRR
;
A
#
# COMPACT_ATOMS: atom_id res chain seq x y z
N MET A 1 8.09 -17.18 -32.50
CA MET A 1 8.80 -17.71 -31.31
C MET A 1 8.86 -16.64 -30.20
N PRO A 2 7.84 -16.49 -29.34
CA PRO A 2 7.81 -15.38 -28.37
C PRO A 2 8.48 -15.67 -27.01
N LEU A 3 8.78 -16.94 -26.67
CA LEU A 3 9.20 -17.32 -25.30
C LEU A 3 10.72 -17.26 -25.05
N ARG A 4 11.53 -16.81 -26.02
CA ARG A 4 13.00 -16.83 -25.92
C ARG A 4 13.59 -15.79 -24.95
N LEU A 5 12.82 -14.81 -24.49
CA LEU A 5 13.30 -13.73 -23.61
C LEU A 5 12.50 -13.61 -22.30
N THR A 6 11.66 -14.59 -21.98
CA THR A 6 10.84 -14.54 -20.76
C THR A 6 11.72 -14.58 -19.51
N PRO A 7 11.52 -13.67 -18.53
CA PRO A 7 12.39 -13.54 -17.36
C PRO A 7 12.32 -14.71 -16.38
N ILE A 8 11.25 -15.49 -16.38
CA ILE A 8 11.07 -16.65 -15.49
C ILE A 8 11.83 -17.91 -15.96
N ARG A 9 12.36 -17.89 -17.19
CA ARG A 9 13.03 -19.08 -17.75
C ARG A 9 14.49 -19.07 -17.34
N GLU A 10 14.90 -20.11 -16.61
CA GLU A 10 16.29 -20.34 -16.19
C GLU A 10 17.28 -20.30 -17.37
N VAL A 11 16.92 -20.88 -18.52
CA VAL A 11 17.78 -20.87 -19.73
C VAL A 11 18.11 -19.46 -20.25
N ASN A 12 17.29 -18.45 -19.92
CA ASN A 12 17.52 -17.05 -20.31
C ASN A 12 18.34 -16.29 -19.25
N HIS A 13 18.42 -16.82 -18.03
CA HIS A 13 19.03 -16.20 -16.86
C HIS A 13 19.82 -17.27 -16.08
N PRO A 14 21.06 -17.59 -16.50
CA PRO A 14 21.89 -18.63 -15.87
C PRO A 14 22.32 -18.29 -14.43
N GLN A 15 22.04 -17.07 -13.97
CA GLN A 15 22.14 -16.64 -12.58
C GLN A 15 20.73 -16.45 -12.04
N LEU A 16 20.48 -16.82 -10.79
CA LEU A 16 19.16 -16.70 -10.17
C LEU A 16 18.69 -15.23 -10.21
N VAL A 17 17.70 -14.91 -11.03
CA VAL A 17 17.08 -13.58 -11.08
C VAL A 17 15.85 -13.61 -10.18
N SER A 18 15.97 -13.02 -9.00
CA SER A 18 14.83 -12.83 -8.11
C SER A 18 13.84 -11.83 -8.71
N ILE A 19 12.57 -12.21 -8.76
CA ILE A 19 11.48 -11.31 -9.16
C ILE A 19 11.01 -10.57 -7.90
N LEU A 20 11.01 -9.23 -7.94
CA LEU A 20 10.37 -8.44 -6.89
C LEU A 20 8.85 -8.63 -7.03
N HIS A 21 8.25 -9.40 -6.12
CA HIS A 21 6.82 -9.68 -6.13
C HIS A 21 6.01 -8.56 -5.46
N ALA A 22 6.52 -8.02 -4.35
CA ALA A 22 5.84 -7.01 -3.56
C ALA A 22 6.85 -6.08 -2.84
N SER A 23 6.43 -4.85 -2.63
CA SER A 23 6.99 -3.86 -1.73
C SER A 23 5.93 -3.53 -0.68
N ILE A 24 6.24 -3.80 0.59
CA ILE A 24 5.31 -3.64 1.70
C ILE A 24 5.92 -2.62 2.67
N SER A 25 5.35 -1.42 2.72
CA SER A 25 5.76 -0.38 3.65
C SER A 25 4.99 -0.54 4.97
N CYS A 26 5.69 -0.56 6.10
CA CYS A 26 5.06 -0.72 7.41
C CYS A 26 5.17 0.58 8.21
N GLU A 27 4.03 1.14 8.62
CA GLU A 27 3.95 2.40 9.36
C GLU A 27 3.22 2.17 10.68
N TRP A 28 3.97 2.14 11.79
CA TRP A 28 3.37 1.96 13.12
C TRP A 28 2.48 3.16 13.51
N THR A 29 2.90 4.37 13.17
CA THR A 29 2.12 5.61 13.34
C THR A 29 2.39 6.53 12.16
N ILE A 30 1.40 7.29 11.72
CA ILE A 30 1.53 8.18 10.56
C ILE A 30 1.67 9.63 11.05
N ARG A 31 2.66 10.32 10.49
CA ARG A 31 2.73 11.79 10.53
C ARG A 31 2.70 12.31 9.09
N SER A 32 2.11 13.49 8.90
CA SER A 32 1.88 14.06 7.56
C SER A 32 3.18 14.28 6.78
N ASP A 33 4.29 14.57 7.46
CA ASP A 33 5.63 14.71 6.89
C ASP A 33 6.24 13.38 6.44
N ARG A 34 6.02 12.30 7.20
CA ARG A 34 6.61 10.98 6.93
C ARG A 34 5.84 10.14 5.91
N ALA A 35 4.53 10.39 5.75
CA ALA A 35 3.68 9.71 4.78
C ALA A 35 4.16 9.89 3.31
N GLN A 36 4.97 10.92 3.03
CA GLN A 36 5.48 11.18 1.68
C GLN A 36 6.62 10.24 1.25
N ASN A 37 7.32 9.62 2.21
CA ASN A 37 8.41 8.69 1.89
C ASN A 37 7.85 7.45 1.19
N THR A 38 6.82 6.84 1.77
CA THR A 38 6.12 5.67 1.19
C THR A 38 5.60 5.95 -0.23
N ARG A 39 5.06 7.15 -0.49
CA ARG A 39 4.66 7.55 -1.86
C ARG A 39 5.85 7.71 -2.81
N SER A 40 6.94 8.32 -2.33
CA SER A 40 8.13 8.54 -3.15
C SER A 40 8.81 7.22 -3.54
N GLU A 41 8.87 6.26 -2.61
CA GLU A 41 9.36 4.90 -2.86
C GLU A 41 8.48 4.15 -3.87
N ALA A 42 7.16 4.21 -3.70
CA ALA A 42 6.20 3.67 -4.66
C ALA A 42 6.39 4.23 -6.07
N LEU A 43 6.49 5.56 -6.19
CA LEU A 43 6.73 6.25 -7.45
C LEU A 43 8.06 5.85 -8.09
N ASN A 44 9.10 5.58 -7.30
CA ASN A 44 10.37 5.10 -7.81
C ASN A 44 10.25 3.70 -8.41
N LEU A 45 9.50 2.78 -7.78
CA LEU A 45 9.20 1.46 -8.35
C LEU A 45 8.42 1.59 -9.65
N ILE A 46 7.40 2.45 -9.68
CA ILE A 46 6.59 2.70 -10.87
C ILE A 46 7.45 3.23 -12.01
N ARG A 47 8.27 4.25 -11.78
CA ARG A 47 9.05 4.92 -12.84
C ARG A 47 10.19 4.07 -13.39
N ASN A 48 10.82 3.24 -12.56
CA ASN A 48 12.06 2.54 -12.93
C ASN A 48 11.85 1.06 -13.30
N ARG A 49 10.63 0.53 -13.22
CA ARG A 49 10.36 -0.88 -13.53
C ARG A 49 10.69 -1.23 -14.98
N LYS A 50 11.24 -2.43 -15.19
CA LYS A 50 11.34 -3.10 -16.49
C LYS A 50 10.59 -4.43 -16.41
N GLY A 51 9.27 -4.36 -16.61
CA GLY A 51 8.35 -5.49 -16.46
C GLY A 51 7.09 -5.12 -15.67
N PRO A 52 6.36 -6.12 -15.17
CA PRO A 52 5.22 -5.89 -14.28
C PRO A 52 5.62 -5.09 -13.04
N LEU A 53 4.72 -4.25 -12.53
CA LEU A 53 4.89 -3.58 -11.25
C LEU A 53 4.76 -4.64 -10.14
N PRO A 54 5.63 -4.66 -9.11
CA PRO A 54 5.35 -5.42 -7.89
C PRO A 54 4.08 -4.91 -7.22
N HIS A 55 3.48 -5.69 -6.33
CA HIS A 55 2.46 -5.14 -5.44
C HIS A 55 3.07 -4.03 -4.58
N VAL A 56 2.43 -2.86 -4.53
CA VAL A 56 2.90 -1.73 -3.72
C VAL A 56 1.84 -1.39 -2.68
N VAL A 57 2.04 -1.86 -1.45
CA VAL A 57 1.05 -1.78 -0.38
C VAL A 57 1.65 -1.17 0.88
N ALA A 58 0.79 -0.66 1.76
CA ALA A 58 1.18 -0.24 3.10
C ALA A 58 0.41 -1.01 4.17
N VAL A 59 1.09 -1.37 5.27
CA VAL A 59 0.48 -1.91 6.49
C VAL A 59 0.60 -0.86 7.58
N VAL A 60 -0.52 -0.48 8.20
CA VAL A 60 -0.58 0.65 9.13
C VAL A 60 -1.13 0.25 10.50
N GLY A 61 -0.55 0.84 11.55
CA GLY A 61 -1.01 0.76 12.94
C GLY A 61 -1.58 2.07 13.49
N GLU A 62 -1.82 3.05 12.62
CA GLU A 62 -2.28 4.39 13.02
C GLU A 62 -3.75 4.37 13.47
N PRO A 63 -4.07 4.81 14.71
CA PRO A 63 -5.43 4.77 15.23
C PRO A 63 -6.35 5.89 14.71
N LEU A 64 -5.83 6.92 14.05
CA LEU A 64 -6.65 8.04 13.56
C LEU A 64 -6.96 7.89 12.06
N PRO A 65 -8.23 7.67 11.66
CA PRO A 65 -8.64 7.64 10.26
C PRO A 65 -8.16 8.84 9.45
N SER A 66 -8.15 10.04 10.04
CA SER A 66 -7.62 11.26 9.40
C SER A 66 -6.15 11.16 8.98
N ARG A 67 -5.33 10.42 9.73
CA ARG A 67 -3.91 10.21 9.41
C ARG A 67 -3.72 9.04 8.45
N ILE A 68 -4.54 7.99 8.55
CA ILE A 68 -4.59 6.93 7.53
C ILE A 68 -4.95 7.55 6.16
N ALA A 69 -5.93 8.45 6.13
CA ALA A 69 -6.36 9.15 4.93
C ALA A 69 -5.24 9.97 4.28
N ALA A 70 -4.28 10.49 5.06
CA ALA A 70 -3.12 11.20 4.51
C ALA A 70 -2.26 10.32 3.59
N LEU A 71 -2.34 8.99 3.73
CA LEU A 71 -1.71 8.00 2.87
C LEU A 71 -2.71 7.39 1.86
N ALA A 72 -3.94 7.09 2.30
CA ALA A 72 -4.98 6.41 1.50
C ALA A 72 -5.57 7.28 0.38
N MET A 73 -5.70 8.58 0.63
CA MET A 73 -6.31 9.52 -0.30
C MET A 73 -5.32 9.85 -1.43
N GLY A 74 -5.80 9.75 -2.67
CA GLY A 74 -4.98 9.88 -3.89
C GLY A 74 -4.72 8.52 -4.52
N THR A 75 -4.76 8.44 -5.86
CA THR A 75 -4.63 7.20 -6.62
C THR A 75 -3.34 7.19 -7.43
N GLY A 76 -2.72 6.01 -7.60
CA GLY A 76 -1.63 5.80 -8.55
C GLY A 76 -0.29 5.39 -7.93
N ASP A 77 -0.13 5.60 -6.61
CA ASP A 77 1.12 5.24 -5.91
C ASP A 77 1.00 3.90 -5.19
N LEU A 78 -0.06 3.73 -4.39
CA LEU A 78 -0.32 2.52 -3.59
C LEU A 78 -1.53 1.76 -4.11
N ASP A 79 -1.39 0.44 -4.18
CA ASP A 79 -2.43 -0.51 -4.55
C ASP A 79 -3.53 -0.54 -3.47
N CYS A 80 -3.14 -0.65 -2.20
CA CYS A 80 -4.03 -0.77 -1.05
C CYS A 80 -3.30 -0.50 0.28
N ILE A 81 -4.03 -0.08 1.30
CA ILE A 81 -3.58 0.05 2.68
C ILE A 81 -4.29 -0.98 3.56
N TYR A 82 -3.52 -1.69 4.38
CA TYR A 82 -4.00 -2.67 5.33
C TYR A 82 -3.83 -2.15 6.75
N HIS A 83 -4.93 -1.92 7.46
CA HIS A 83 -4.87 -1.64 8.89
C HIS A 83 -4.76 -2.95 9.67
N PHE A 84 -3.81 -3.03 10.61
CA PHE A 84 -3.52 -4.28 11.35
C PHE A 84 -4.66 -4.78 12.26
N ALA A 85 -5.56 -3.87 12.66
CA ALA A 85 -6.70 -4.13 13.56
C ALA A 85 -7.96 -3.37 13.08
N LEU A 86 -8.36 -3.60 11.82
CA LEU A 86 -9.42 -2.80 11.17
C LEU A 86 -10.79 -2.99 11.83
N ALA A 87 -11.11 -4.19 12.31
CA ALA A 87 -12.37 -4.46 12.99
C ALA A 87 -12.43 -3.72 14.33
N GLU A 88 -11.35 -3.82 15.10
CA GLU A 88 -11.19 -3.16 16.40
C GLU A 88 -11.20 -1.64 16.27
N LEU A 89 -10.61 -1.09 15.19
CA LEU A 89 -10.68 0.35 14.91
C LEU A 89 -12.12 0.80 14.64
N GLN A 90 -12.91 0.03 13.88
CA GLN A 90 -14.32 0.34 13.62
C GLN A 90 -15.13 0.30 14.92
N GLU A 91 -14.92 -0.72 15.75
CA GLU A 91 -15.58 -0.84 17.06
C GLU A 91 -15.23 0.34 17.97
N ALA A 92 -13.94 0.67 18.11
CA ALA A 92 -13.48 1.77 18.94
C ALA A 92 -14.07 3.14 18.52
N ILE A 93 -14.17 3.41 17.22
CA ILE A 93 -14.80 4.65 16.72
C ILE A 93 -16.31 4.66 17.00
N SER A 94 -16.97 3.50 16.89
CA SER A 94 -18.39 3.36 17.18
C SER A 94 -18.70 3.55 18.68
N GLU A 95 -17.83 3.06 19.57
CA GLU A 95 -18.02 3.19 21.03
C GLU A 95 -17.94 4.65 21.50
N ILE A 96 -17.11 5.47 20.84
CA ILE A 96 -16.98 6.91 21.16
C ILE A 96 -17.98 7.81 20.42
N ASP A 97 -18.92 7.22 19.66
CA ASP A 97 -19.96 7.93 18.89
C ASP A 97 -19.40 9.02 17.95
N ASN A 98 -18.25 8.74 17.31
CA ASN A 98 -17.59 9.70 16.43
C ASN A 98 -17.91 9.44 14.95
N GLN A 99 -19.05 9.97 14.51
CA GLN A 99 -19.57 9.76 13.16
C GLN A 99 -18.61 10.26 12.06
N ASP A 100 -17.94 11.41 12.25
CA ASP A 100 -17.04 11.98 11.25
C ASP A 100 -15.84 11.06 10.96
N GLN A 101 -15.26 10.45 12.01
CA GLN A 101 -14.16 9.48 11.83
C GLN A 101 -14.65 8.18 11.19
N MET A 102 -15.86 7.74 11.52
CA MET A 102 -16.46 6.54 10.92
C MET A 102 -16.73 6.74 9.43
N ASP A 103 -17.29 7.88 9.04
CA ASP A 103 -17.60 8.20 7.64
C ASP A 103 -16.32 8.31 6.80
N LEU A 104 -15.26 8.90 7.35
CA LEU A 104 -13.95 8.93 6.71
C LEU A 104 -13.36 7.53 6.55
N LEU A 105 -13.44 6.68 7.58
CA LEU A 105 -12.95 5.30 7.51
C LEU A 105 -13.73 4.48 6.47
N ARG A 106 -15.06 4.59 6.45
CA ARG A 106 -15.93 3.93 5.45
C ARG A 106 -15.60 4.38 4.04
N THR A 107 -15.36 5.67 3.82
CA THR A 107 -14.95 6.20 2.51
C THR A 107 -13.70 5.50 1.99
N MET A 108 -12.70 5.24 2.85
CA MET A 108 -11.50 4.49 2.47
C MET A 108 -11.80 3.02 2.16
N ILE A 109 -12.58 2.35 3.02
CA ILE A 109 -12.96 0.93 2.86
C ILE A 109 -13.75 0.72 1.56
N GLU A 110 -14.81 1.49 1.35
CA GLU A 110 -15.67 1.40 0.17
C GLU A 110 -14.93 1.81 -1.11
N GLY A 111 -14.02 2.79 -0.98
CA GLY A 111 -13.11 3.22 -2.03
C GLY A 111 -12.02 2.20 -2.37
N ARG A 112 -11.92 1.08 -1.65
CA ARG A 112 -10.87 0.05 -1.79
C ARG A 112 -9.46 0.68 -1.73
N ARG A 113 -9.25 1.55 -0.75
CA ARG A 113 -8.01 2.29 -0.54
C ARG A 113 -7.19 1.69 0.59
#